data_AF-A0A117N7K0-F1
#
_entry.id   AF-A0A117N7K0-F1
#
_cell.length_a   1.000
_cell.length_b   1.000
_cell.length_c   1.000
_cell.angle_alpha   90.00
_cell.angle_beta   90.00
_cell.angle_gamma   90.00
#
_symmetry.space_group_name_H-M   'P 1'
#
loop_
_entity.id
_entity.type
_entity.pdbx_description
1 polymer ?
#
loop_
_entity_poly.entity_id
_entity_poly.type
_entity_poly.pdbx_seq_one_letter_code
_entity_poly.pdbx_strand_id
1 'polypeptide(L)'
;MGRCSMPSFNTCASCFGDASPIGYQTEEPQVGACTLCANGTDDVWPATAWADPFQQVTDLYRPTDQSGSPLHVRIQDDWSLFASHRTPQQNRSFLEAVFPDGHQLLDAVAVEPVNGTNVDNYSRVWDDFANDLVKRNRFFPSGAIDPLVLEHVIGRSLRRIHAGTRFYRGRISPDGSAIPRGKMGMPPAIWATGGRANPPGIPHLYLAFHEDTCIAEIRPSTHSTLTLAAFETTDEVTFLDLSAIQPLNPFGLEDDEFSQLYSYKLLKRLGLELSKPVRRSDNGVEYAASQYICEFVKSIGIEGIKYASSVHPGGQNLVLFNDKKVQVTGKLTTYEIVGATYATKAKTTTR
;
A
#
# COMPACT_ATOMS: atom_id res chain seq x y z
N MET A 1 -43.25 -19.45 -28.65
CA MET A 1 -42.71 -18.07 -28.63
C MET A 1 -41.26 -18.17 -28.20
N GLY A 2 -40.33 -18.01 -29.14
CA GLY A 2 -38.90 -18.08 -28.84
C GLY A 2 -38.51 -16.95 -27.90
N ARG A 3 -37.88 -17.27 -26.77
CA ARG A 3 -37.20 -16.27 -25.95
C ARG A 3 -36.11 -15.68 -26.84
N CYS A 4 -36.23 -14.39 -27.17
CA CYS A 4 -35.09 -13.64 -27.68
C CYS A 4 -33.97 -13.81 -26.65
N SER A 5 -32.91 -14.55 -27.00
CA SER A 5 -31.69 -14.59 -26.21
C SER A 5 -31.23 -13.16 -26.07
N MET A 6 -31.22 -12.61 -24.85
CA MET A 6 -30.49 -11.37 -24.63
C MET A 6 -29.04 -11.61 -25.09
N PRO A 7 -28.38 -10.62 -25.73
CA PRO A 7 -26.97 -10.74 -26.04
C PRO A 7 -26.21 -11.06 -24.74
N SER A 8 -25.40 -12.11 -24.76
CA SER A 8 -24.61 -12.53 -23.60
C SER A 8 -23.66 -11.40 -23.21
N PHE A 9 -23.82 -10.86 -22.00
CA PHE A 9 -22.90 -9.87 -21.46
C PHE A 9 -21.62 -10.58 -21.05
N ASN A 10 -20.58 -10.47 -21.87
CA ASN A 10 -19.34 -11.20 -21.71
C ASN A 10 -18.22 -10.30 -21.15
N THR A 11 -17.42 -10.86 -20.24
CA THR A 11 -16.33 -10.14 -19.55
C THR A 11 -15.01 -10.88 -19.65
N CYS A 12 -13.91 -10.16 -19.87
CA CYS A 12 -12.57 -10.72 -19.90
C CYS A 12 -11.78 -10.38 -18.63
N ALA A 13 -10.63 -11.02 -18.45
CA ALA A 13 -9.76 -10.84 -17.29
C ALA A 13 -9.30 -9.41 -17.06
N SER A 14 -9.06 -8.64 -18.14
CA SER A 14 -8.61 -7.25 -18.03
C SER A 14 -9.66 -6.30 -17.43
N CYS A 15 -10.89 -6.77 -17.22
CA CYS A 15 -11.94 -5.99 -16.59
C CYS A 15 -11.82 -5.93 -15.07
N PHE A 16 -11.13 -6.90 -14.47
CA PHE A 16 -10.99 -7.03 -13.04
C PHE A 16 -9.65 -6.45 -12.56
N GLY A 17 -9.63 -6.03 -11.29
CA GLY A 17 -8.42 -5.63 -10.60
C GLY A 17 -7.67 -6.83 -10.04
N ASP A 18 -6.73 -6.56 -9.15
CA ASP A 18 -5.91 -7.60 -8.51
C ASP A 18 -6.76 -8.56 -7.64
N ALA A 19 -7.90 -8.12 -7.11
CA ALA A 19 -8.90 -8.95 -6.45
C ALA A 19 -9.89 -9.52 -7.49
N SER A 20 -9.38 -10.32 -8.42
CA SER A 20 -10.18 -10.88 -9.51
C SER A 20 -11.00 -12.11 -9.06
N PRO A 21 -12.23 -12.31 -9.60
CA PRO A 21 -12.96 -13.57 -9.42
C PRO A 21 -12.34 -14.72 -10.22
N ILE A 22 -11.41 -14.43 -11.15
CA ILE A 22 -10.78 -15.45 -12.00
C ILE A 22 -9.90 -16.38 -11.15
N GLY A 23 -10.12 -17.69 -11.33
CA GLY A 23 -9.50 -18.74 -10.52
C GLY A 23 -10.36 -19.22 -9.35
N TYR A 24 -11.44 -18.51 -9.02
CA TYR A 24 -12.45 -18.97 -8.06
C TYR A 24 -13.63 -19.60 -8.80
N GLN A 25 -13.62 -20.93 -8.92
CA GLN A 25 -14.71 -21.73 -9.51
C GLN A 25 -15.14 -21.29 -10.92
N THR A 26 -14.18 -20.85 -11.73
CA THR A 26 -14.45 -20.41 -13.10
C THR A 26 -14.72 -21.57 -14.04
N GLU A 27 -15.83 -21.50 -14.78
CA GLU A 27 -16.00 -22.27 -16.02
C GLU A 27 -14.87 -21.96 -17.02
N GLU A 28 -14.63 -22.86 -17.98
CA GLU A 28 -13.65 -22.63 -19.03
C GLU A 28 -14.03 -21.39 -19.86
N PRO A 29 -13.10 -20.46 -20.12
CA PRO A 29 -13.38 -19.30 -20.95
C PRO A 29 -13.73 -19.71 -22.37
N GLN A 30 -14.45 -18.82 -23.05
CA GLN A 30 -14.66 -18.91 -24.49
C GLN A 30 -13.99 -17.74 -25.19
N VAL A 31 -13.49 -17.97 -26.40
CA VAL A 31 -12.94 -16.90 -27.22
C VAL A 31 -14.09 -16.03 -27.74
N GLY A 32 -14.08 -14.74 -27.40
CA GLY A 32 -15.17 -13.83 -27.77
C GLY A 32 -14.84 -12.36 -27.52
N ALA A 33 -15.79 -11.49 -27.86
CA ALA A 33 -15.65 -10.06 -27.60
C ALA A 33 -16.14 -9.72 -26.19
N CYS A 34 -15.36 -8.95 -25.44
CA CYS A 34 -15.79 -8.46 -24.13
C CYS A 34 -16.76 -7.29 -24.29
N THR A 35 -17.98 -7.44 -23.75
CA THR A 35 -19.01 -6.40 -23.73
C THR A 35 -18.62 -5.21 -22.85
N LEU A 36 -17.84 -5.43 -21.79
CA LEU A 36 -17.51 -4.41 -20.80
C LEU A 36 -16.34 -3.49 -21.20
N CYS A 37 -15.23 -3.99 -21.76
CA CYS A 37 -14.15 -3.12 -22.33
C CYS A 37 -14.25 -2.89 -23.83
N ALA A 38 -14.99 -3.71 -24.58
CA ALA A 38 -14.92 -3.72 -26.05
C ALA A 38 -13.49 -3.91 -26.60
N ASN A 39 -12.58 -4.52 -25.82
CA ASN A 39 -11.22 -4.82 -26.26
C ASN A 39 -11.22 -6.14 -27.04
N GLY A 40 -11.12 -6.05 -28.37
CA GLY A 40 -10.77 -7.16 -29.27
C GLY A 40 -11.54 -8.48 -29.03
N THR A 41 -10.93 -9.56 -29.47
CA THR A 41 -11.33 -10.94 -29.15
C THR A 41 -10.36 -11.46 -28.09
N ASP A 42 -10.87 -11.94 -26.97
CA ASP A 42 -10.11 -12.42 -25.82
C ASP A 42 -10.83 -13.62 -25.18
N ASP A 43 -10.22 -14.24 -24.18
CA ASP A 43 -10.89 -15.18 -23.30
C ASP A 43 -11.95 -14.44 -22.47
N VAL A 44 -13.21 -14.84 -22.64
CA VAL A 44 -14.37 -14.22 -21.99
C VAL A 44 -15.23 -15.23 -21.25
N TRP A 45 -15.87 -14.73 -20.19
CA TRP A 45 -16.87 -15.43 -19.40
C TRP A 45 -18.19 -14.67 -19.46
N PRO A 46 -19.33 -15.37 -19.54
CA PRO A 46 -20.63 -14.71 -19.35
C PRO A 46 -20.68 -14.12 -17.93
N ALA A 47 -21.23 -12.91 -17.76
CA ALA A 47 -21.28 -12.25 -16.45
C ALA A 47 -21.99 -13.11 -15.39
N THR A 48 -22.99 -13.89 -15.79
CA THR A 48 -23.72 -14.82 -14.92
C THR A 48 -22.87 -15.95 -14.35
N ALA A 49 -21.72 -16.28 -14.97
CA ALA A 49 -20.76 -17.24 -14.38
C ALA A 49 -20.20 -16.75 -13.03
N TRP A 50 -20.32 -15.44 -12.76
CA TRP A 50 -19.84 -14.81 -11.54
C TRP A 50 -20.94 -14.61 -10.48
N ALA A 51 -22.16 -15.12 -10.71
CA ALA A 51 -23.28 -14.90 -9.80
C ALA A 51 -22.99 -15.40 -8.38
N ASP A 52 -22.57 -16.67 -8.22
CA ASP A 52 -22.31 -17.24 -6.90
C ASP A 52 -21.12 -16.55 -6.19
N PRO A 53 -19.96 -16.31 -6.83
CA PRO A 53 -18.87 -15.56 -6.21
C PRO A 53 -19.29 -14.14 -5.79
N PHE A 54 -20.02 -13.40 -6.64
CA PHE A 54 -20.47 -12.06 -6.27
C PHE A 54 -21.58 -12.09 -5.22
N GLN A 55 -22.38 -13.15 -5.13
CA GLN A 55 -23.33 -13.31 -4.03
C GLN A 55 -22.61 -13.39 -2.68
N GLN A 56 -21.51 -14.13 -2.60
CA GLN A 56 -20.69 -14.15 -1.37
C GLN A 56 -20.19 -12.75 -1.00
N VAL A 57 -19.78 -11.95 -1.99
CA VAL A 57 -19.35 -10.57 -1.75
C VAL A 57 -20.51 -9.68 -1.32
N THR A 58 -21.70 -9.83 -1.92
CA THR A 58 -22.87 -9.02 -1.55
C THR A 58 -23.39 -9.35 -0.16
N ASP A 59 -23.27 -10.61 0.28
CA ASP A 59 -23.66 -11.06 1.63
C ASP A 59 -22.85 -10.38 2.75
N LEU A 60 -21.68 -9.80 2.40
CA LEU A 60 -20.88 -8.99 3.32
C LEU A 60 -21.50 -7.61 3.62
N TYR A 61 -22.57 -7.22 2.90
CA TYR A 61 -23.18 -5.90 2.96
C TYR A 61 -24.68 -5.97 3.23
N ARG A 62 -25.22 -4.86 3.77
CA ARG A 62 -26.66 -4.62 3.93
C ARG A 62 -27.04 -3.21 3.47
N PRO A 63 -28.31 -2.95 3.13
CA PRO A 63 -28.77 -1.59 2.85
C PRO A 63 -28.60 -0.68 4.08
N THR A 64 -28.34 0.60 3.86
CA THR A 64 -28.31 1.61 4.91
C THR A 64 -29.00 2.90 4.46
N ASP A 65 -29.73 3.54 5.38
CA ASP A 65 -30.37 4.85 5.18
C ASP A 65 -29.43 6.01 5.55
N GLN A 66 -28.22 5.70 6.04
CA GLN A 66 -27.21 6.69 6.41
C GLN A 66 -26.41 7.18 5.19
N SER A 67 -25.51 8.15 5.40
CA SER A 67 -24.59 8.59 4.35
C SER A 67 -23.65 7.44 3.95
N GLY A 68 -23.73 7.00 2.70
CA GLY A 68 -22.87 5.94 2.17
C GLY A 68 -22.81 5.98 0.64
N SER A 69 -22.23 4.93 0.07
CA SER A 69 -22.08 4.79 -1.38
C SER A 69 -22.93 3.62 -1.88
N PRO A 70 -23.44 3.67 -3.13
CA PRO A 70 -24.07 2.52 -3.78
C PRO A 70 -23.11 1.31 -3.83
N LEU A 71 -23.66 0.09 -3.90
CA LEU A 71 -22.88 -1.16 -3.86
C LEU A 71 -21.67 -1.16 -4.81
N HIS A 72 -21.86 -0.85 -6.09
CA HIS A 72 -20.82 -0.87 -7.12
C HIS A 72 -19.66 0.11 -6.87
N VAL A 73 -19.90 1.18 -6.11
CA VAL A 73 -18.86 2.10 -5.63
C VAL A 73 -18.20 1.52 -4.39
N ARG A 74 -19.00 1.04 -3.43
CA ARG A 74 -18.50 0.55 -2.14
C ARG A 74 -17.60 -0.67 -2.29
N ILE A 75 -18.01 -1.70 -3.05
CA ILE A 75 -17.19 -2.90 -3.26
C ILE A 75 -15.92 -2.60 -4.05
N GLN A 76 -15.95 -1.59 -4.93
CA GLN A 76 -14.75 -1.14 -5.64
C GLN A 76 -13.77 -0.46 -4.68
N ASP A 77 -14.26 0.42 -3.81
CA ASP A 77 -13.43 1.09 -2.81
C ASP A 77 -12.87 0.09 -1.79
N ASP A 78 -13.67 -0.89 -1.40
CA ASP A 78 -13.32 -1.92 -0.42
C ASP A 78 -12.28 -2.88 -0.98
N TRP A 79 -12.55 -3.50 -2.12
CA TRP A 79 -11.80 -4.67 -2.58
C TRP A 79 -10.99 -4.41 -3.85
N SER A 80 -11.22 -3.29 -4.56
CA SER A 80 -10.63 -3.02 -5.88
C SER A 80 -10.90 -4.14 -6.89
N LEU A 81 -12.14 -4.67 -6.91
CA LEU A 81 -12.58 -5.78 -7.77
C LEU A 81 -12.43 -5.50 -9.26
N PHE A 82 -12.66 -4.25 -9.66
CA PHE A 82 -12.63 -3.83 -11.06
C PHE A 82 -11.34 -3.07 -11.39
N ALA A 83 -10.92 -3.15 -12.64
CA ALA A 83 -9.73 -2.46 -13.11
C ALA A 83 -9.81 -0.95 -12.88
N SER A 84 -8.69 -0.32 -12.51
CA SER A 84 -8.65 1.08 -12.03
C SER A 84 -9.09 2.13 -13.04
N HIS A 85 -9.14 1.79 -14.34
CA HIS A 85 -9.60 2.67 -15.41
C HIS A 85 -11.13 2.61 -15.63
N ARG A 86 -11.86 1.78 -14.88
CA ARG A 86 -13.32 1.64 -15.00
C ARG A 86 -14.07 2.74 -14.30
N THR A 87 -15.21 3.11 -14.88
CA THR A 87 -16.14 4.07 -14.27
C THR A 87 -17.12 3.35 -13.34
N PRO A 88 -17.68 4.04 -12.32
CA PRO A 88 -18.73 3.48 -11.47
C PRO A 88 -19.92 2.91 -12.28
N GLN A 89 -20.33 3.58 -13.35
CA GLN A 89 -21.41 3.11 -14.23
C GLN A 89 -21.05 1.79 -14.93
N GLN A 90 -19.81 1.62 -15.40
CA GLN A 90 -19.38 0.36 -15.99
C GLN A 90 -19.42 -0.78 -14.97
N ASN A 91 -18.97 -0.53 -13.74
CA ASN A 91 -19.04 -1.50 -12.65
C ASN A 91 -20.49 -1.88 -12.32
N ARG A 92 -21.39 -0.89 -12.30
CA ARG A 92 -22.83 -1.11 -12.10
C ARG A 92 -23.42 -1.99 -13.20
N SER A 93 -23.18 -1.67 -14.48
CA SER A 93 -23.70 -2.45 -15.61
C SER A 93 -23.21 -3.89 -15.61
N PHE A 94 -21.96 -4.12 -15.15
CA PHE A 94 -21.48 -5.48 -14.93
C PHE A 94 -22.30 -6.22 -13.86
N LEU A 95 -22.49 -5.62 -12.67
CA LEU A 95 -23.24 -6.26 -11.60
C LEU A 95 -24.71 -6.53 -11.98
N GLU A 96 -25.33 -5.63 -12.74
CA GLU A 96 -26.67 -5.84 -13.30
C GLU A 96 -26.70 -7.05 -14.26
N ALA A 97 -25.61 -7.31 -14.98
CA ALA A 97 -25.47 -8.49 -15.83
C ALA A 97 -25.12 -9.78 -15.06
N VAL A 98 -24.46 -9.65 -13.90
CA VAL A 98 -24.22 -10.77 -12.97
C VAL A 98 -25.54 -11.25 -12.37
N PHE A 99 -26.43 -10.33 -11.99
CA PHE A 99 -27.74 -10.60 -11.39
C PHE A 99 -28.90 -10.19 -12.32
N PRO A 100 -29.18 -10.95 -13.40
CA PRO A 100 -30.14 -10.55 -14.43
C PRO A 100 -31.59 -10.44 -13.92
N ASP A 101 -31.94 -11.16 -12.85
CA ASP A 101 -33.25 -11.09 -12.19
C ASP A 101 -33.34 -9.95 -11.15
N GLY A 102 -32.26 -9.17 -10.99
CA GLY A 102 -32.12 -8.11 -10.00
C GLY A 102 -31.47 -8.58 -8.69
N HIS A 103 -30.99 -7.63 -7.90
CA HIS A 103 -30.42 -7.88 -6.57
C HIS A 103 -30.73 -6.70 -5.65
N GLN A 104 -31.25 -6.97 -4.45
CA GLN A 104 -31.74 -5.93 -3.52
C GLN A 104 -30.70 -4.80 -3.26
N LEU A 105 -29.42 -5.15 -3.13
CA LEU A 105 -28.35 -4.18 -2.89
C LEU A 105 -27.99 -3.30 -4.11
N LEU A 106 -28.37 -3.68 -5.34
CA LEU A 106 -28.17 -2.84 -6.53
C LEU A 106 -29.20 -1.71 -6.61
N ASP A 107 -30.37 -1.92 -6.01
CA ASP A 107 -31.46 -0.94 -5.93
C ASP A 107 -31.34 -0.04 -4.69
N ALA A 108 -30.52 -0.43 -3.71
CA ALA A 108 -30.26 0.37 -2.53
C ALA A 108 -29.51 1.66 -2.86
N VAL A 109 -29.89 2.77 -2.19
CA VAL A 109 -29.21 4.07 -2.32
C VAL A 109 -27.76 3.98 -1.80
N ALA A 110 -27.58 3.27 -0.69
CA ALA A 110 -26.28 3.03 -0.07
C ALA A 110 -26.25 1.67 0.63
N VAL A 111 -25.04 1.14 0.79
CA VAL A 111 -24.78 -0.10 1.53
C VAL A 111 -23.71 0.10 2.60
N GLU A 112 -23.76 -0.72 3.65
CA GLU A 112 -22.76 -0.79 4.71
C GLU A 112 -22.38 -2.25 5.03
N PRO A 113 -21.17 -2.51 5.55
CA PRO A 113 -20.76 -3.84 6.01
C PRO A 113 -21.69 -4.42 7.09
N VAL A 114 -22.03 -5.71 7.03
CA VAL A 114 -22.91 -6.39 8.00
C VAL A 114 -22.32 -6.45 9.40
N ASN A 115 -21.00 -6.72 9.52
CA ASN A 115 -20.32 -6.96 10.81
C ASN A 115 -20.12 -5.70 11.67
N GLY A 116 -20.75 -4.57 11.34
CA GLY A 116 -20.76 -3.39 12.20
C GLY A 116 -19.39 -2.73 12.40
N THR A 117 -18.35 -3.17 11.68
CA THR A 117 -17.12 -2.40 11.45
C THR A 117 -17.46 -1.24 10.52
N ASN A 118 -18.31 -0.36 11.02
CA ASN A 118 -18.83 0.79 10.31
C ASN A 118 -17.73 1.84 10.26
N VAL A 119 -16.76 1.61 9.38
CA VAL A 119 -15.87 2.66 8.95
C VAL A 119 -16.64 3.40 7.86
N ASP A 120 -17.32 4.48 8.27
CA ASP A 120 -18.12 5.36 7.41
C ASP A 120 -17.39 5.82 6.13
N ASN A 121 -16.07 5.68 6.09
CA ASN A 121 -15.32 5.68 4.85
C ASN A 121 -13.95 5.07 5.09
N TYR A 122 -13.60 3.96 4.42
CA TYR A 122 -12.25 3.41 4.54
C TYR A 122 -11.13 4.40 4.17
N SER A 123 -11.47 5.44 3.39
CA SER A 123 -10.56 6.57 3.11
C SER A 123 -10.12 7.34 4.36
N ARG A 124 -10.92 7.32 5.44
CA ARG A 124 -10.64 8.03 6.71
C ARG A 124 -9.97 7.17 7.76
N VAL A 125 -9.84 5.86 7.56
CA VAL A 125 -9.22 4.91 8.51
C VAL A 125 -7.90 5.42 9.06
N TRP A 126 -7.00 5.79 8.15
CA TRP A 126 -5.69 6.28 8.52
C TRP A 126 -5.79 7.60 9.28
N ASP A 127 -6.67 8.50 8.85
CA ASP A 127 -6.80 9.83 9.45
C ASP A 127 -7.39 9.74 10.87
N ASP A 128 -8.35 8.86 11.11
CA ASP A 128 -8.93 8.62 12.42
C ASP A 128 -7.92 7.95 13.36
N PHE A 129 -7.20 6.93 12.86
CA PHE A 129 -6.11 6.27 13.58
C PHE A 129 -4.99 7.26 13.94
N ALA A 130 -4.56 8.08 12.98
CA ALA A 130 -3.56 9.11 13.21
C ALA A 130 -4.05 10.18 14.19
N ASN A 131 -5.31 10.61 14.09
CA ASN A 131 -5.90 11.55 15.03
C ASN A 131 -5.95 10.99 16.45
N ASP A 132 -6.25 9.70 16.63
CA ASP A 132 -6.28 9.05 17.94
C ASP A 132 -4.88 9.04 18.58
N LEU A 133 -3.86 8.64 17.82
CA LEU A 133 -2.46 8.61 18.28
C LEU A 133 -1.88 10.00 18.56
N VAL A 134 -2.35 11.02 17.85
CA VAL A 134 -1.87 12.40 18.00
C VAL A 134 -2.60 13.15 19.12
N LYS A 135 -3.93 13.01 19.22
CA LYS A 135 -4.79 13.89 20.02
C LYS A 135 -5.43 13.23 21.23
N ARG A 136 -5.42 11.90 21.33
CA ARG A 136 -6.16 11.16 22.38
C ARG A 136 -5.24 10.26 23.20
N ASN A 137 -4.84 9.11 22.66
CA ASN A 137 -3.97 8.16 23.37
C ASN A 137 -2.98 7.50 22.41
N ARG A 138 -1.73 7.94 22.49
CA ARG A 138 -0.63 7.47 21.62
C ARG A 138 -0.18 6.04 21.91
N PHE A 139 -0.28 5.61 23.17
CA PHE A 139 0.27 4.32 23.60
C PHE A 139 -0.79 3.21 23.60
N PHE A 140 -2.06 3.59 23.77
CA PHE A 140 -3.20 2.67 23.76
C PHE A 140 -4.34 3.29 22.92
N PRO A 141 -4.17 3.38 21.59
CA PRO A 141 -5.22 3.91 20.73
C PRO A 141 -6.50 3.08 20.88
N SER A 142 -7.62 3.78 21.06
CA SER A 142 -8.97 3.21 21.16
C SER A 142 -9.54 2.83 19.79
N GLY A 143 -9.02 3.44 18.72
CA GLY A 143 -9.36 3.15 17.34
C GLY A 143 -8.70 1.88 16.82
N ALA A 144 -9.30 0.73 17.13
CA ALA A 144 -9.36 -0.51 16.35
C ALA A 144 -8.17 -0.80 15.41
N ILE A 145 -7.04 -1.28 15.94
CA ILE A 145 -6.22 -2.27 15.22
C ILE A 145 -6.18 -3.47 16.15
N ASP A 146 -6.80 -4.58 15.74
CA ASP A 146 -6.55 -5.85 16.40
C ASP A 146 -5.11 -6.27 16.06
N PRO A 147 -4.20 -6.37 17.06
CA PRO A 147 -2.82 -6.75 16.82
C PRO A 147 -2.68 -8.11 16.13
N LEU A 148 -3.54 -9.08 16.45
CA LEU A 148 -3.49 -10.43 15.89
C LEU A 148 -3.86 -10.41 14.41
N VAL A 149 -4.91 -9.65 14.06
CA VAL A 149 -5.32 -9.47 12.66
C VAL A 149 -4.24 -8.73 11.88
N LEU A 150 -3.64 -7.68 12.45
CA LEU A 150 -2.57 -6.95 11.77
C LEU A 150 -1.33 -7.82 11.55
N GLU A 151 -0.91 -8.60 12.55
CA GLU A 151 0.19 -9.56 12.43
C GLU A 151 -0.08 -10.60 11.33
N HIS A 152 -1.29 -11.16 11.29
CA HIS A 152 -1.70 -12.11 10.25
C HIS A 152 -1.62 -11.51 8.84
N VAL A 153 -2.12 -10.28 8.66
CA VAL A 153 -2.06 -9.59 7.34
C VAL A 153 -0.62 -9.24 6.96
N ILE A 154 0.21 -8.83 7.91
CA ILE A 154 1.65 -8.60 7.70
C ILE A 154 2.34 -9.89 7.22
N GLY A 155 2.02 -11.04 7.83
CA GLY A 155 2.59 -12.35 7.52
C GLY A 155 2.53 -12.71 6.03
N ARG A 156 1.44 -12.33 5.34
CA ARG A 156 1.23 -12.59 3.90
C ARG A 156 2.21 -11.83 2.98
N SER A 157 2.76 -10.72 3.47
CA SER A 157 3.63 -9.81 2.69
C SER A 157 5.08 -9.82 3.16
N LEU A 158 5.47 -10.81 3.97
CA LEU A 158 6.86 -10.99 4.38
C LEU A 158 7.71 -11.51 3.23
N ARG A 159 8.92 -10.98 3.13
CA ARG A 159 9.94 -11.39 2.17
C ARG A 159 11.29 -11.47 2.87
N ARG A 160 12.24 -12.11 2.21
CA ARG A 160 13.60 -12.31 2.70
C ARG A 160 14.60 -11.72 1.73
N ILE A 161 15.63 -11.08 2.27
CA ILE A 161 16.83 -10.67 1.56
C ILE A 161 17.93 -11.64 1.98
N HIS A 162 18.61 -12.27 1.03
CA HIS A 162 19.75 -13.14 1.30
C HIS A 162 21.03 -12.32 1.54
N ALA A 163 21.97 -12.93 2.25
CA ALA A 163 23.31 -12.38 2.41
C ALA A 163 23.97 -12.03 1.06
N GLY A 164 24.81 -11.00 1.05
CA GLY A 164 25.43 -10.48 -0.16
C GLY A 164 24.58 -9.45 -0.92
N THR A 165 23.35 -9.18 -0.50
CA THR A 165 22.51 -8.17 -1.16
C THR A 165 23.01 -6.77 -0.82
N ARG A 166 23.20 -5.94 -1.86
CA ARG A 166 23.77 -4.60 -1.75
C ARG A 166 22.70 -3.52 -1.62
N PHE A 167 23.02 -2.51 -0.80
CA PHE A 167 22.22 -1.31 -0.59
C PHE A 167 23.10 -0.07 -0.54
N TYR A 168 22.49 1.11 -0.53
CA TYR A 168 23.17 2.38 -0.51
C TYR A 168 22.60 3.29 0.58
N ARG A 169 23.49 4.01 1.25
CA ARG A 169 23.14 5.11 2.13
C ARG A 169 24.05 6.29 1.89
N GLY A 170 23.47 7.46 1.77
CA GLY A 170 24.19 8.71 1.66
C GLY A 170 23.93 9.60 2.87
N ARG A 171 24.89 10.47 3.17
CA ARG A 171 24.79 11.48 4.22
C ARG A 171 25.41 12.78 3.73
N ILE A 172 24.71 13.90 3.95
CA ILE A 172 25.25 15.23 3.71
C ILE A 172 26.16 15.60 4.88
N SER A 173 27.35 16.09 4.57
CA SER A 173 28.28 16.58 5.56
C SER A 173 27.95 18.02 5.98
N PRO A 174 27.75 18.29 7.28
CA PRO A 174 27.47 19.65 7.75
C PRO A 174 28.63 20.63 7.54
N ASP A 175 29.87 20.15 7.61
CA ASP A 175 31.10 20.95 7.53
C ASP A 175 31.82 20.83 6.17
N GLY A 176 31.21 20.14 5.21
CA GLY A 176 31.77 19.91 3.89
C GLY A 176 32.83 18.80 3.81
N SER A 177 33.18 18.15 4.92
CA SER A 177 34.18 17.08 4.95
C SER A 177 33.62 15.70 4.57
N ALA A 178 34.49 14.73 4.23
CA ALA A 178 34.07 13.36 4.00
C ALA A 178 33.59 12.70 5.31
N ILE A 179 32.45 12.02 5.27
CA ILE A 179 31.91 11.33 6.46
C ILE A 179 32.64 9.99 6.63
N PRO A 180 33.21 9.70 7.81
CA PRO A 180 33.96 8.47 8.03
C PRO A 180 33.03 7.24 8.04
N ARG A 181 33.57 6.08 7.65
CA ARG A 181 32.86 4.78 7.61
C ARG A 181 32.04 4.50 8.87
N GLY A 182 32.63 4.68 10.05
CA GLY A 182 31.95 4.42 11.33
C GLY A 182 30.75 5.32 11.63
N LYS A 183 30.58 6.41 10.86
CA LYS A 183 29.42 7.32 10.95
C LYS A 183 28.39 7.05 9.85
N MET A 184 28.52 6.03 9.02
CA MET A 184 27.52 5.71 7.99
C MET A 184 26.38 4.81 8.50
N GLY A 185 26.57 4.12 9.63
CA GLY A 185 25.57 3.26 10.28
C GLY A 185 24.51 4.03 11.08
N MET A 186 23.76 3.32 11.92
CA MET A 186 22.71 3.92 12.74
C MET A 186 23.29 5.00 13.69
N PRO A 187 22.62 6.15 13.87
CA PRO A 187 23.07 7.13 14.86
C PRO A 187 22.89 6.57 16.28
N PRO A 188 23.72 6.99 17.25
CA PRO A 188 23.45 6.74 18.67
C PRO A 188 22.04 7.19 19.06
N ALA A 189 21.38 6.44 19.94
CA ALA A 189 19.98 6.66 20.33
C ALA A 189 19.69 8.10 20.79
N ILE A 190 20.58 8.70 21.58
CA ILE A 190 20.46 10.09 22.06
C ILE A 190 20.46 11.14 20.94
N TRP A 191 20.96 10.80 19.75
CA TRP A 191 20.98 11.66 18.57
C TRP A 191 20.02 11.20 17.47
N ALA A 192 19.24 10.14 17.73
CA ALA A 192 18.25 9.65 16.79
C ALA A 192 17.04 10.60 16.79
N THR A 193 16.92 11.41 15.74
CA THR A 193 15.75 12.25 15.50
C THR A 193 14.57 11.41 14.99
N GLY A 194 13.35 11.87 15.25
CA GLY A 194 12.16 11.24 14.69
C GLY A 194 12.11 11.35 13.16
N GLY A 195 11.76 10.26 12.51
CA GLY A 195 11.51 10.17 11.07
C GLY A 195 10.19 9.47 10.78
N ARG A 196 9.85 9.28 9.50
CA ARG A 196 8.59 8.63 9.09
C ARG A 196 8.42 7.23 9.71
N ALA A 197 9.50 6.46 9.80
CA ALA A 197 9.47 5.08 10.31
C ALA A 197 9.96 4.93 11.76
N ASN A 198 10.50 5.97 12.39
CA ASN A 198 11.18 5.82 13.68
C ASN A 198 10.82 6.97 14.65
N PRO A 199 10.41 6.67 15.89
CA PRO A 199 10.28 7.69 16.93
C PRO A 199 11.62 8.35 17.29
N PRO A 200 11.61 9.58 17.85
CA PRO A 200 12.79 10.15 18.48
C PRO A 200 13.36 9.22 19.56
N GLY A 201 14.69 9.10 19.62
CA GLY A 201 15.38 8.20 20.56
C GLY A 201 15.50 6.74 20.08
N ILE A 202 14.79 6.36 19.00
CA ILE A 202 14.85 5.02 18.43
C ILE A 202 15.49 5.12 17.04
N PRO A 203 16.77 4.74 16.89
CA PRO A 203 17.42 4.80 15.59
C PRO A 203 16.89 3.69 14.68
N HIS A 204 16.70 3.99 13.39
CA HIS A 204 16.54 3.02 12.30
C HIS A 204 17.57 3.32 11.20
N LEU A 205 17.92 2.31 10.40
CA LEU A 205 18.84 2.42 9.27
C LEU A 205 18.06 2.54 7.96
N TYR A 206 18.08 3.73 7.34
CA TYR A 206 17.47 3.96 6.03
C TYR A 206 18.46 3.67 4.91
N LEU A 207 18.06 2.81 3.98
CA LEU A 207 18.83 2.32 2.84
C LEU A 207 18.01 2.43 1.55
N ALA A 208 18.68 2.52 0.41
CA ALA A 208 18.07 2.39 -0.92
C ALA A 208 18.70 1.24 -1.71
N PHE A 209 17.94 0.62 -2.60
CA PHE A 209 18.44 -0.48 -3.45
C PHE A 209 19.36 0.01 -4.58
N HIS A 210 19.26 1.28 -4.96
CA HIS A 210 20.07 1.89 -6.02
C HIS A 210 20.70 3.21 -5.55
N GLU A 211 21.90 3.49 -6.04
CA GLU A 211 22.64 4.74 -5.76
C GLU A 211 21.82 5.98 -6.15
N ASP A 212 21.25 6.00 -7.35
CA ASP A 212 20.42 7.13 -7.83
C ASP A 212 19.18 7.35 -6.94
N THR A 213 18.57 6.26 -6.46
CA THR A 213 17.44 6.36 -5.50
C THR A 213 17.91 6.99 -4.20
N CYS A 214 19.06 6.55 -3.68
CA CYS A 214 19.64 7.09 -2.46
C CYS A 214 19.90 8.60 -2.57
N ILE A 215 20.52 9.04 -3.67
CA ILE A 215 20.84 10.45 -3.90
C ILE A 215 19.55 11.26 -4.05
N ALA A 216 18.57 10.76 -4.81
CA ALA A 216 17.28 11.41 -5.01
C ALA A 216 16.48 11.60 -3.71
N GLU A 217 16.50 10.61 -2.80
CA GLU A 217 15.82 10.72 -1.50
C GLU A 217 16.46 11.76 -0.58
N ILE A 218 17.80 11.88 -0.62
CA ILE A 218 18.57 12.84 0.19
C ILE A 218 18.31 14.28 -0.24
N ARG A 219 18.11 14.52 -1.55
CA ARG A 219 17.91 15.86 -2.15
C ARG A 219 19.01 16.84 -1.74
N PRO A 220 20.27 16.50 -2.03
CA PRO A 220 21.35 17.38 -1.63
C PRO A 220 21.25 18.72 -2.40
N SER A 221 21.59 19.81 -1.71
CA SER A 221 21.65 21.13 -2.34
C SER A 221 22.92 21.27 -3.16
N THR A 222 22.92 22.15 -4.17
CA THR A 222 24.16 22.52 -4.88
C THR A 222 25.22 22.98 -3.88
N HIS A 223 26.48 22.60 -4.11
CA HIS A 223 27.65 22.79 -3.25
C HIS A 223 27.63 22.04 -1.92
N SER A 224 26.64 21.18 -1.65
CA SER A 224 26.73 20.28 -0.50
C SER A 224 27.70 19.12 -0.77
N THR A 225 28.40 18.68 0.27
CA THR A 225 29.24 17.49 0.22
C THR A 225 28.41 16.28 0.63
N LEU A 226 28.23 15.33 -0.30
CA LEU A 226 27.53 14.07 -0.07
C LEU A 226 28.54 12.93 0.07
N THR A 227 28.48 12.15 1.14
CA THR A 227 29.22 10.89 1.23
C THR A 227 28.26 9.71 1.08
N LEU A 228 28.54 8.83 0.13
CA LEU A 228 27.80 7.62 -0.16
C LEU A 228 28.57 6.38 0.32
N ALA A 229 27.85 5.45 0.93
CA ALA A 229 28.35 4.15 1.36
C ALA A 229 27.49 3.04 0.77
N ALA A 230 28.16 2.01 0.22
CA ALA A 230 27.51 0.74 -0.07
C ALA A 230 27.43 -0.09 1.21
N PHE A 231 26.28 -0.70 1.43
CA PHE A 231 26.03 -1.68 2.48
C PHE A 231 25.81 -3.04 1.84
N GLU A 232 26.15 -4.09 2.56
CA GLU A 232 25.88 -5.46 2.17
C GLU A 232 25.32 -6.22 3.36
N THR A 233 24.32 -7.06 3.10
CA THR A 233 23.78 -7.98 4.11
C THR A 233 24.77 -9.09 4.41
N THR A 234 25.00 -9.37 5.69
CA THR A 234 25.88 -10.44 6.15
C THR A 234 25.13 -11.73 6.46
N ASP A 235 23.81 -11.65 6.59
CA ASP A 235 22.91 -12.76 6.89
C ASP A 235 21.52 -12.48 6.28
N GLU A 236 20.63 -13.47 6.31
CA GLU A 236 19.25 -13.32 5.86
C GLU A 236 18.49 -12.29 6.72
N VAL A 237 17.77 -11.38 6.06
CA VAL A 237 16.93 -10.36 6.70
C VAL A 237 15.48 -10.57 6.30
N THR A 238 14.60 -10.78 7.28
CA THR A 238 13.15 -10.83 7.06
C THR A 238 12.55 -9.43 7.16
N PHE A 239 11.79 -9.02 6.16
CA PHE A 239 11.19 -7.68 6.11
C PHE A 239 9.76 -7.73 5.58
N LEU A 240 8.97 -6.72 5.93
CA LEU A 240 7.66 -6.48 5.35
C LEU A 240 7.80 -5.71 4.03
N ASP A 241 7.28 -6.26 2.93
CA ASP A 241 7.29 -5.62 1.62
C ASP A 241 6.00 -4.83 1.36
N LEU A 242 6.01 -3.53 1.66
CA LEU A 242 4.85 -2.66 1.41
C LEU A 242 4.61 -2.38 -0.08
N SER A 243 5.58 -2.67 -0.95
CA SER A 243 5.41 -2.53 -2.41
C SER A 243 4.71 -3.74 -3.05
N ALA A 244 4.58 -4.85 -2.31
CA ALA A 244 4.03 -6.10 -2.80
C ALA A 244 2.77 -6.54 -2.04
N ILE A 245 2.15 -5.66 -1.25
CA ILE A 245 0.94 -5.98 -0.49
C ILE A 245 -0.16 -6.39 -1.46
N GLN A 246 -0.51 -7.68 -1.42
CA GLN A 246 -1.57 -8.22 -2.25
C GLN A 246 -2.92 -7.77 -1.71
N PRO A 247 -3.89 -7.43 -2.57
CA PRO A 247 -5.24 -7.14 -2.12
C PRO A 247 -5.85 -8.36 -1.45
N LEU A 248 -6.69 -8.09 -0.46
CA LEU A 248 -7.58 -9.12 0.07
C LEU A 248 -8.60 -9.44 -1.02
N ASN A 249 -8.67 -10.71 -1.43
CA ASN A 249 -9.64 -11.16 -2.41
C ASN A 249 -10.93 -11.51 -1.66
N PRO A 250 -12.09 -10.86 -1.93
CA PRO A 250 -13.32 -11.14 -1.20
C PRO A 250 -14.02 -12.44 -1.60
N PHE A 251 -13.54 -13.15 -2.61
CA PHE A 251 -14.07 -14.44 -3.03
C PHE A 251 -13.43 -15.56 -2.20
N GLY A 252 -14.25 -16.38 -1.51
CA GLY A 252 -13.76 -17.48 -0.66
C GLY A 252 -13.31 -17.07 0.74
N LEU A 253 -13.97 -16.07 1.29
CA LEU A 253 -13.72 -15.47 2.60
C LEU A 253 -14.44 -16.25 3.76
N GLU A 254 -13.78 -16.47 4.91
CA GLU A 254 -14.27 -17.00 6.21
C GLU A 254 -14.35 -15.92 7.34
N ASP A 255 -15.53 -15.77 7.95
CA ASP A 255 -16.00 -15.12 9.19
C ASP A 255 -15.34 -13.86 9.87
N ASP A 256 -14.08 -13.43 9.63
CA ASP A 256 -13.45 -12.26 10.34
C ASP A 256 -13.01 -11.05 9.47
N GLU A 257 -13.30 -11.03 8.18
CA GLU A 257 -12.37 -10.45 7.21
C GLU A 257 -12.47 -8.95 6.93
N PHE A 258 -13.53 -8.28 7.37
CA PHE A 258 -13.53 -6.82 7.35
C PHE A 258 -12.43 -6.22 8.23
N SER A 259 -12.03 -6.93 9.29
CA SER A 259 -10.90 -6.56 10.12
C SER A 259 -9.57 -6.69 9.36
N GLN A 260 -9.42 -7.75 8.55
CA GLN A 260 -8.26 -7.92 7.67
C GLN A 260 -8.21 -6.85 6.58
N LEU A 261 -9.35 -6.47 6.01
CA LEU A 261 -9.42 -5.38 5.02
C LEU A 261 -8.93 -4.05 5.61
N TYR A 262 -9.30 -3.77 6.86
CA TYR A 262 -8.84 -2.59 7.59
C TYR A 262 -7.30 -2.59 7.73
N SER A 263 -6.73 -3.70 8.20
CA SER A 263 -5.27 -3.88 8.30
C SER A 263 -4.56 -3.77 6.95
N TYR A 264 -5.12 -4.36 5.89
CA TYR A 264 -4.61 -4.24 4.52
C TYR A 264 -4.53 -2.77 4.07
N LYS A 265 -5.62 -2.01 4.25
CA LYS A 265 -5.66 -0.60 3.84
C LYS A 265 -4.71 0.27 4.67
N LEU A 266 -4.55 -0.03 5.96
CA LEU A 266 -3.53 0.62 6.81
C LEU A 266 -2.12 0.37 6.29
N LEU A 267 -1.75 -0.86 5.94
CA LEU A 267 -0.43 -1.17 5.41
C LEU A 267 -0.20 -0.53 4.03
N LYS A 268 -1.21 -0.52 3.16
CA LYS A 268 -1.15 0.17 1.87
C LYS A 268 -0.92 1.67 2.07
N ARG A 269 -1.61 2.28 3.03
CA ARG A 269 -1.41 3.69 3.36
C ARG A 269 -0.07 3.95 4.02
N LEU A 270 0.42 3.05 4.88
CA LEU A 270 1.77 3.12 5.46
C LEU A 270 2.83 3.22 4.36
N GLY A 271 2.70 2.42 3.29
CA GLY A 271 3.60 2.49 2.13
C GLY A 271 3.65 3.91 1.54
N LEU A 272 2.48 4.52 1.31
CA LEU A 272 2.40 5.90 0.81
C LEU A 272 3.01 6.91 1.77
N GLU A 273 2.74 6.77 3.07
CA GLU A 273 3.23 7.68 4.12
C GLU A 273 4.76 7.59 4.27
N LEU A 274 5.32 6.38 4.21
CA LEU A 274 6.77 6.18 4.19
C LEU A 274 7.41 6.68 2.89
N SER A 275 6.69 6.70 1.76
CA SER A 275 7.19 7.28 0.51
C SER A 275 7.18 8.80 0.50
N LYS A 276 6.28 9.47 1.24
CA LYS A 276 6.11 10.94 1.19
C LYS A 276 7.39 11.70 1.55
N PRO A 277 7.84 12.67 0.73
CA PRO A 277 8.97 13.53 1.07
C PRO A 277 8.90 14.14 2.48
N VAL A 278 9.97 14.01 3.27
CA VAL A 278 10.13 14.79 4.51
C VAL A 278 10.26 16.26 4.14
N ARG A 279 9.43 17.12 4.73
CA ARG A 279 9.49 18.57 4.52
C ARG A 279 10.15 19.23 5.72
N ARG A 280 10.78 20.38 5.48
CA ARG A 280 11.38 21.19 6.56
C ARG A 280 10.34 21.72 7.56
N SER A 281 9.07 21.80 7.16
CA SER A 281 7.95 22.25 7.98
C SER A 281 7.32 21.14 8.84
N ASP A 282 7.69 19.88 8.61
CA ASP A 282 7.06 18.75 9.30
C ASP A 282 7.50 18.79 10.79
N ASN A 283 6.53 18.79 11.69
CA ASN A 283 6.79 18.87 13.14
C ASN A 283 6.94 17.47 13.78
N GLY A 284 6.93 16.41 12.97
CA GLY A 284 7.08 15.01 13.37
C GLY A 284 5.85 14.39 14.04
N VAL A 285 4.88 15.17 14.48
CA VAL A 285 3.65 14.67 15.12
C VAL A 285 2.81 13.86 14.14
N GLU A 286 2.76 14.29 12.88
CA GLU A 286 2.11 13.59 11.77
C GLU A 286 2.67 12.20 11.47
N TYR A 287 3.88 11.87 11.94
CA TYR A 287 4.49 10.54 11.77
C TYR A 287 4.04 9.55 12.83
N ALA A 288 3.21 9.94 13.82
CA ALA A 288 2.82 9.05 14.91
C ALA A 288 2.20 7.73 14.41
N ALA A 289 1.32 7.80 13.40
CA ALA A 289 0.69 6.61 12.83
C ALA A 289 1.69 5.69 12.11
N SER A 290 2.56 6.24 11.27
CA SER A 290 3.56 5.44 10.57
C SER A 290 4.60 4.85 11.52
N GLN A 291 5.04 5.63 12.51
CA GLN A 291 5.95 5.18 13.56
C GLN A 291 5.34 4.07 14.41
N TYR A 292 4.05 4.19 14.78
CA TYR A 292 3.35 3.15 15.54
C TYR A 292 3.37 1.83 14.79
N ILE A 293 2.97 1.82 13.52
CA ILE A 293 2.92 0.58 12.74
C ILE A 293 4.34 0.03 12.51
N CYS A 294 5.35 0.88 12.31
CA CYS A 294 6.74 0.42 12.22
C CYS A 294 7.24 -0.23 13.52
N GLU A 295 6.93 0.35 14.69
CA GLU A 295 7.29 -0.25 15.98
C GLU A 295 6.49 -1.54 16.26
N PHE A 296 5.24 -1.65 15.77
CA PHE A 296 4.48 -2.90 15.81
C PHE A 296 5.12 -4.00 14.96
N VAL A 297 5.47 -3.70 13.70
CA VAL A 297 6.17 -4.64 12.80
C VAL A 297 7.48 -5.12 13.45
N LYS A 298 8.21 -4.22 14.09
CA LYS A 298 9.42 -4.54 14.85
C LYS A 298 9.13 -5.40 16.09
N SER A 299 8.04 -5.15 16.81
CA SER A 299 7.73 -5.88 18.06
C SER A 299 7.35 -7.34 17.82
N ILE A 300 6.84 -7.68 16.63
CA ILE A 300 6.59 -9.07 16.19
C ILE A 300 7.82 -9.75 15.56
N GLY A 301 9.01 -9.14 15.67
CA GLY A 301 10.29 -9.77 15.31
C GLY A 301 10.71 -9.62 13.84
N ILE A 302 10.00 -8.84 13.03
CA ILE A 302 10.40 -8.51 11.66
C ILE A 302 11.51 -7.46 11.71
N GLU A 303 12.50 -7.55 10.80
CA GLU A 303 13.75 -6.80 10.92
C GLU A 303 13.76 -5.50 10.12
N GLY A 304 12.80 -5.30 9.23
CA GLY A 304 12.69 -4.09 8.43
C GLY A 304 11.43 -3.98 7.58
N ILE A 305 11.33 -2.87 6.86
CA ILE A 305 10.22 -2.53 5.96
C ILE A 305 10.77 -2.02 4.63
N LYS A 306 10.34 -2.62 3.53
CA LYS A 306 10.60 -2.14 2.16
C LYS A 306 9.43 -1.30 1.66
N TYR A 307 9.72 -0.16 1.05
CA TYR A 307 8.72 0.76 0.51
C TYR A 307 9.23 1.47 -0.76
N ALA A 308 8.31 1.96 -1.60
CA ALA A 308 8.66 2.65 -2.84
C ALA A 308 9.24 4.05 -2.59
N SER A 309 10.10 4.53 -3.48
CA SER A 309 10.51 5.94 -3.51
C SER A 309 9.44 6.78 -4.20
N SER A 310 9.08 7.94 -3.63
CA SER A 310 8.20 8.89 -4.32
C SER A 310 8.95 9.84 -5.26
N VAL A 311 10.28 9.89 -5.18
CA VAL A 311 11.12 10.86 -5.89
C VAL A 311 11.96 10.25 -7.00
N HIS A 312 12.06 8.92 -7.01
CA HIS A 312 12.71 8.17 -8.08
C HIS A 312 11.76 7.06 -8.58
N PRO A 313 11.15 7.20 -9.78
CA PRO A 313 10.27 6.17 -10.35
C PRO A 313 10.96 4.80 -10.41
N GLY A 314 10.30 3.77 -9.89
CA GLY A 314 10.87 2.42 -9.77
C GLY A 314 11.91 2.25 -8.64
N GLY A 315 12.32 3.34 -7.98
CA GLY A 315 13.23 3.30 -6.84
C GLY A 315 12.59 2.62 -5.63
N GLN A 316 13.39 1.84 -4.90
CA GLN A 316 12.98 1.12 -3.70
C GLN A 316 13.88 1.48 -2.52
N ASN A 317 13.26 1.63 -1.35
CA ASN A 317 13.90 1.92 -0.08
C ASN A 317 13.68 0.76 0.90
N LEU A 318 14.61 0.60 1.84
CA LEU A 318 14.54 -0.35 2.93
C LEU A 318 14.87 0.39 4.23
N VAL A 319 14.00 0.29 5.23
CA VAL A 319 14.33 0.66 6.60
C VAL A 319 14.62 -0.63 7.37
N LEU A 320 15.76 -0.66 8.07
CA LEU A 320 16.08 -1.74 9.01
C LEU A 320 15.98 -1.24 10.43
N PHE A 321 15.40 -2.06 11.31
CA PHE A 321 15.23 -1.71 12.72
C PHE A 321 16.48 -1.98 13.56
N ASN A 322 17.44 -2.71 13.00
CA ASN A 322 18.78 -2.91 13.53
C ASN A 322 19.79 -3.04 12.38
N ASP A 323 21.08 -2.86 12.66
CA ASP A 323 22.15 -2.93 11.67
C ASP A 323 23.10 -4.12 11.87
N LYS A 324 22.72 -5.11 12.69
CA LYS A 324 23.58 -6.26 13.04
C LYS A 324 23.88 -7.17 11.85
N LYS A 325 22.96 -7.24 10.88
CA LYS A 325 23.05 -8.10 9.69
C LYS A 325 23.46 -7.34 8.43
N VAL A 326 24.01 -6.14 8.58
CA VAL A 326 24.51 -5.34 7.46
C VAL A 326 25.83 -4.70 7.82
N GLN A 327 26.69 -4.53 6.80
CA GLN A 327 27.97 -3.87 6.98
C GLN A 327 28.27 -2.96 5.80
N VAL A 328 29.03 -1.90 6.05
CA VAL A 328 29.55 -1.06 4.95
C VAL A 328 30.59 -1.86 4.17
N THR A 329 30.44 -1.95 2.86
CA THR A 329 31.38 -2.63 1.96
C THR A 329 32.01 -1.66 0.96
N GLY A 330 33.16 -2.05 0.39
CA GLY A 330 33.86 -1.24 -0.60
C GLY A 330 34.40 0.10 -0.08
N LYS A 331 34.76 1.00 -1.00
CA LYS A 331 35.24 2.36 -0.68
C LYS A 331 34.04 3.30 -0.59
N LEU A 332 34.07 4.24 0.37
CA LEU A 332 33.10 5.34 0.40
C LEU A 332 33.42 6.32 -0.73
N THR A 333 32.38 6.82 -1.38
CA THR A 333 32.53 7.86 -2.41
C THR A 333 31.98 9.16 -1.88
N THR A 334 32.77 10.23 -1.98
CA THR A 334 32.35 11.58 -1.58
C THR A 334 32.23 12.44 -2.83
N TYR A 335 31.09 13.09 -2.98
CA TYR A 335 30.73 13.94 -4.11
C TYR A 335 30.55 15.38 -3.62
N GLU A 336 31.06 16.33 -4.40
CA GLU A 336 30.55 17.70 -4.39
C GLU A 336 29.38 17.78 -5.36
N ILE A 337 28.25 18.31 -4.90
CA ILE A 337 27.05 18.40 -5.73
C ILE A 337 27.11 19.65 -6.60
N VAL A 338 27.27 19.45 -7.90
CA VAL A 338 27.46 20.55 -8.87
C VAL A 338 26.16 21.14 -9.42
N GLY A 339 25.03 20.46 -9.26
CA GLY A 339 23.73 20.93 -9.75
C GLY A 339 22.60 19.93 -9.55
N ALA A 340 21.37 20.36 -9.86
CA ALA A 340 20.17 19.53 -9.78
C ALA A 340 19.22 19.84 -10.95
N THR A 341 18.55 18.81 -11.48
CA THR A 341 17.51 18.94 -12.51
C THR A 341 16.14 18.78 -11.87
N TYR A 342 15.21 19.67 -12.21
CA TYR A 342 13.86 19.67 -11.66
C TYR A 342 12.82 19.48 -12.76
N ALA A 343 11.90 18.55 -12.55
CA ALA A 343 10.68 18.42 -13.35
C ALA A 343 9.53 19.18 -12.67
N THR A 344 8.72 19.88 -13.45
CA THR A 344 7.60 20.68 -12.94
C THR A 344 6.26 20.15 -13.45
N LYS A 345 5.22 20.25 -12.61
CA LYS A 345 3.83 20.00 -12.97
C LYS A 345 2.98 21.15 -12.43
N ALA A 346 2.24 21.83 -13.29
CA ALA A 346 1.32 22.87 -12.87
C ALA A 346 0.25 22.27 -11.94
N LYS A 347 0.02 22.90 -10.79
CA LYS A 347 -1.11 22.58 -9.91
C LYS A 347 -2.29 23.47 -10.30
N THR A 348 -3.37 22.89 -10.79
CA THR A 348 -4.63 23.63 -10.98
C THR A 348 -5.24 23.87 -9.60
N THR A 349 -5.14 25.10 -9.10
CA THR A 349 -5.98 25.54 -7.98
C THR A 349 -7.38 25.76 -8.53
N THR A 350 -8.27 24.77 -8.36
CA THR A 350 -9.72 25.03 -8.39
C THR A 350 -10.01 26.00 -7.24
N ARG A 351 -10.45 27.21 -7.60
CA ARG A 351 -10.88 28.24 -6.66
C ARG A 351 -12.24 27.89 -6.08
#